data_AF-A0A352DXS6-F1
#
_entry.id   AF-A0A352DXS6-F1
#
_cell.length_a   1.000
_cell.length_b   1.000
_cell.length_c   1.000
_cell.angle_alpha   90.00
_cell.angle_beta   90.00
_cell.angle_gamma   90.00
#
_symmetry.space_group_name_H-M   'P 1'
#
loop_
_entity.id
_entity.type
_entity.pdbx_description
1 polymer ?
#
loop_
_entity_poly.entity_id
_entity_poly.type
_entity_poly.pdbx_seq_one_letter_code
_entity_poly.pdbx_strand_id
1 'polypeptide(L)'
;MPGSPSARHDLLRSVLESRIAILDGAMGTMVHALGLDEQGFRGGRFADHHRDLKNCIDVLVLSQPDAIRDIHSAYFAAGSDIVETCTFGATSVALADFGLQRHTRELNLAAARLAREAADAAEARDPSRPRFVAGSIGPTNKQLSIAGNVADPGHRDVTFDEMVAAYREQIEALVEGGVDILLAETAFDTLVLK
;
A
#
# COMPACT_ATOMS: atom_id res chain seq x y z
N MET A 1 11.96 13.15 17.68
CA MET A 1 12.24 13.38 16.25
C MET A 1 12.37 12.00 15.62
N PRO A 2 11.47 11.58 14.71
CA PRO A 2 11.72 10.37 13.95
C PRO A 2 13.09 10.51 13.26
N GLY A 3 13.92 9.46 13.31
CA GLY A 3 15.30 9.49 12.83
C GLY A 3 15.39 9.91 11.36
N SER A 4 16.52 10.49 10.94
CA SER A 4 16.76 10.77 9.52
C SER A 4 16.61 9.48 8.69
N PRO A 5 16.24 9.56 7.39
CA PRO A 5 16.12 8.38 6.53
C PRO A 5 17.33 7.45 6.60
N SER A 6 18.55 7.99 6.77
CA SER A 6 19.75 7.17 6.93
C SER A 6 19.76 6.35 8.24
N ALA A 7 19.28 6.91 9.36
CA ALA A 7 19.27 6.23 10.65
C ALA A 7 18.30 5.03 10.68
N ARG A 8 17.13 5.16 10.03
CA ARG A 8 16.15 4.06 9.92
C ARG A 8 16.63 2.95 9.00
N HIS A 9 17.26 3.30 7.88
CA HIS A 9 17.89 2.32 7.00
C HIS A 9 19.02 1.54 7.70
N ASP A 10 19.87 2.22 8.46
CA ASP A 10 20.95 1.57 9.22
C ASP A 10 20.40 0.63 10.30
N LEU A 11 19.32 1.04 10.97
CA LEU A 11 18.64 0.20 11.95
C LEU A 11 17.99 -1.04 11.32
N LEU A 12 17.35 -0.89 10.14
CA LEU A 12 16.82 -2.01 9.38
C LEU A 12 17.93 -3.00 9.03
N ARG A 13 19.05 -2.50 8.49
CA ARG A 13 20.21 -3.32 8.15
C ARG A 13 20.72 -4.11 9.36
N SER A 14 20.88 -3.45 10.51
CA SER A 14 21.33 -4.10 11.75
C SER A 14 20.37 -5.20 12.22
N VAL A 15 19.05 -4.98 12.10
CA VAL A 15 18.05 -6.02 12.42
C VAL A 15 18.20 -7.21 11.47
N LEU A 16 18.29 -6.96 10.16
CA LEU A 16 18.40 -8.02 9.15
C LEU A 16 19.72 -8.81 9.25
N GLU A 17 20.80 -8.18 9.71
CA GLU A 17 22.10 -8.85 9.95
C GLU A 17 22.10 -9.70 11.23
N SER A 18 21.29 -9.34 12.23
CA SER A 18 21.30 -9.99 13.55
C SER A 18 20.23 -11.06 13.72
N ARG A 19 19.10 -10.97 12.99
CA ARG A 19 17.99 -11.92 13.10
C ARG A 19 17.08 -11.87 11.88
N ILE A 20 16.19 -12.87 11.79
CA ILE A 20 15.08 -12.85 10.85
C ILE A 20 14.08 -11.76 11.26
N ALA A 21 13.73 -10.88 10.32
CA ALA A 21 12.64 -9.92 10.47
C ALA A 21 11.33 -10.54 9.95
N ILE A 22 10.22 -10.26 10.64
CA ILE A 22 8.90 -10.79 10.29
C ILE A 22 8.08 -9.71 9.59
N LEU A 23 7.68 -9.98 8.36
CA LEU A 23 6.68 -9.20 7.63
C LEU A 23 5.28 -9.58 8.13
N ASP A 24 4.32 -8.67 8.02
CA ASP A 24 2.93 -8.93 8.37
C ASP A 24 2.22 -9.88 7.41
N GLY A 25 0.93 -10.10 7.69
CA GLY A 25 0.07 -10.97 6.90
C GLY A 25 -0.83 -10.18 5.96
N ALA A 26 -1.77 -10.89 5.33
CA ALA A 26 -2.66 -10.32 4.33
C ALA A 26 -3.59 -9.21 4.88
N MET A 27 -3.42 -7.98 4.40
CA MET A 27 -4.35 -6.86 4.63
C MET A 27 -5.78 -7.20 4.14
N GLY A 28 -5.90 -7.76 2.93
CA GLY A 28 -7.20 -8.07 2.35
C GLY A 28 -8.03 -9.08 3.15
N THR A 29 -7.38 -10.08 3.75
CA THR A 29 -8.07 -11.05 4.63
C THR A 29 -8.63 -10.39 5.87
N MET A 30 -7.85 -9.49 6.50
CA MET A 30 -8.27 -8.75 7.69
C MET A 30 -9.43 -7.79 7.37
N VAL A 31 -9.37 -7.09 6.24
CA VAL A 31 -10.46 -6.23 5.77
C VAL A 31 -11.71 -7.04 5.45
N HIS A 32 -11.58 -8.19 4.79
CA HIS A 32 -12.73 -9.04 4.48
C HIS A 32 -13.45 -9.53 5.75
N ALA A 33 -12.71 -9.80 6.83
CA ALA A 33 -13.26 -10.20 8.11
C ALA A 33 -14.12 -9.10 8.78
N LEU A 34 -13.97 -7.83 8.38
CA LEU A 34 -14.81 -6.73 8.85
C LEU A 34 -16.24 -6.78 8.29
N GLY A 35 -16.48 -7.54 7.22
CA GLY A 35 -17.81 -7.70 6.63
C GLY A 35 -18.39 -6.43 6.02
N LEU A 36 -17.54 -5.50 5.58
CA LEU A 36 -17.98 -4.22 5.00
C LEU A 36 -18.75 -4.45 3.69
N ASP A 37 -19.89 -3.76 3.59
CA ASP A 37 -20.65 -3.64 2.35
C ASP A 37 -20.22 -2.39 1.54
N GLU A 38 -20.95 -2.08 0.48
CA GLU A 38 -20.66 -0.92 -0.37
C GLU A 38 -20.67 0.40 0.43
N GLN A 39 -21.61 0.56 1.37
CA GLN A 39 -21.67 1.75 2.22
C GLN A 39 -20.48 1.80 3.17
N GLY A 40 -20.06 0.65 3.71
CA GLY A 40 -18.85 0.52 4.51
C GLY A 40 -17.58 0.95 3.75
N PHE A 41 -17.43 0.53 2.49
CA PHE A 41 -16.30 0.94 1.65
C PHE A 41 -16.31 2.44 1.32
N ARG A 42 -17.48 3.01 1.05
CA ARG A 42 -17.62 4.45 0.76
C ARG A 42 -17.35 5.33 1.97
N GLY A 43 -17.80 4.88 3.14
CA GLY A 43 -17.93 5.74 4.31
C GLY A 43 -18.75 7.00 4.02
N GLY A 44 -18.61 8.03 4.86
CA GLY A 44 -19.26 9.32 4.60
C GLY A 44 -18.65 10.08 3.42
N ARG A 45 -17.34 9.89 3.17
CA ARG A 45 -16.58 10.68 2.21
C ARG A 45 -16.95 10.40 0.75
N PHE A 46 -17.23 9.13 0.42
CA PHE A 46 -17.53 8.70 -0.94
C PHE A 46 -18.99 8.25 -1.10
N ALA A 47 -19.89 8.73 -0.24
CA ALA A 47 -21.31 8.35 -0.24
C ALA A 47 -21.95 8.49 -1.63
N ASP A 48 -21.72 9.64 -2.29
CA ASP A 48 -22.28 9.96 -3.61
C ASP A 48 -21.36 9.59 -4.79
N HIS A 49 -20.33 8.76 -4.57
CA HIS A 49 -19.41 8.40 -5.65
C HIS A 49 -20.12 7.61 -6.75
N HIS A 50 -19.88 7.96 -8.01
CA HIS A 50 -20.63 7.46 -9.16
C HIS A 50 -20.34 6.00 -9.56
N ARG A 51 -19.38 5.34 -8.92
CA ARG A 51 -18.99 3.93 -9.15
C ARG A 51 -18.98 3.16 -7.85
N ASP A 52 -19.19 1.85 -7.93
CA ASP A 52 -19.02 0.96 -6.78
C ASP A 52 -17.58 0.96 -6.30
N LEU A 53 -17.39 0.99 -4.98
CA LEU A 53 -16.08 1.01 -4.33
C LEU A 53 -15.77 -0.27 -3.56
N LYS A 54 -16.73 -1.18 -3.43
CA LYS A 54 -16.49 -2.50 -2.85
C LYS A 54 -15.33 -3.20 -3.56
N ASN A 55 -14.45 -3.79 -2.76
CA ASN A 55 -13.18 -4.41 -3.17
C ASN A 55 -12.04 -3.44 -3.55
N CYS A 56 -12.25 -2.12 -3.56
CA CYS A 56 -11.16 -1.16 -3.57
C CYS A 56 -10.62 -1.02 -2.14
N ILE A 57 -9.79 -1.96 -1.69
CA ILE A 57 -9.28 -1.97 -0.31
C ILE A 57 -8.49 -0.69 0.01
N ASP A 58 -7.76 -0.16 -0.97
CA ASP A 58 -6.97 1.06 -0.83
C ASP A 58 -7.81 2.27 -0.37
N VAL A 59 -9.10 2.35 -0.75
CA VAL A 59 -9.98 3.47 -0.36
C VAL A 59 -10.24 3.54 1.15
N LEU A 60 -10.11 2.41 1.84
CA LEU A 60 -10.41 2.29 3.26
C LEU A 60 -9.46 3.12 4.13
N VAL A 61 -8.28 3.50 3.63
CA VAL A 61 -7.39 4.42 4.35
C VAL A 61 -7.99 5.82 4.51
N LEU A 62 -8.98 6.19 3.68
CA LEU A 62 -9.70 7.46 3.77
C LEU A 62 -11.13 7.29 4.32
N SER A 63 -11.80 6.18 4.02
CA SER A 63 -13.18 5.96 4.46
C SER A 63 -13.29 5.25 5.81
N GLN A 64 -12.30 4.43 6.18
CA GLN A 64 -12.23 3.64 7.41
C GLN A 64 -10.82 3.66 8.04
N PRO A 65 -10.21 4.84 8.27
CA PRO A 65 -8.81 4.94 8.69
C PRO A 65 -8.51 4.23 10.01
N ASP A 66 -9.46 4.26 10.97
CA ASP A 66 -9.30 3.59 12.26
C ASP A 66 -9.19 2.07 12.10
N ALA A 67 -10.01 1.47 11.24
CA ALA A 67 -9.98 0.02 10.98
C ALA A 67 -8.64 -0.40 10.36
N ILE A 68 -8.10 0.38 9.43
CA ILE A 68 -6.79 0.08 8.82
C ILE A 68 -5.66 0.21 9.85
N ARG A 69 -5.67 1.27 10.67
CA ARG A 69 -4.68 1.44 11.76
C ARG A 69 -4.75 0.31 12.78
N ASP A 70 -5.95 -0.16 13.10
CA ASP A 70 -6.17 -1.27 14.02
C ASP A 70 -5.62 -2.59 13.46
N ILE A 71 -5.74 -2.82 12.14
CA ILE A 71 -5.13 -3.98 11.47
C ILE A 71 -3.60 -3.94 11.58
N HIS A 72 -2.95 -2.82 11.28
CA HIS A 72 -1.49 -2.70 11.46
C HIS A 72 -1.09 -2.92 12.92
N SER A 73 -1.84 -2.35 13.86
CA SER A 73 -1.61 -2.52 15.29
C SER A 73 -1.73 -3.98 15.73
N ALA A 74 -2.69 -4.72 15.16
CA ALA A 74 -2.86 -6.15 15.42
C ALA A 74 -1.67 -6.97 14.93
N TYR A 75 -1.12 -6.67 13.74
CA TYR A 75 0.08 -7.35 13.25
C TYR A 75 1.31 -7.07 14.10
N PHE A 76 1.52 -5.82 14.52
CA PHE A 76 2.60 -5.51 15.45
C PHE A 76 2.43 -6.20 16.81
N ALA A 77 1.20 -6.29 17.33
CA ALA A 77 0.91 -7.02 18.56
C ALA A 77 1.12 -8.53 18.40
N ALA A 78 0.89 -9.10 17.21
CA ALA A 78 1.17 -10.48 16.86
C ALA A 78 2.66 -10.77 16.65
N GLY A 79 3.49 -9.72 16.58
CA GLY A 79 4.94 -9.83 16.51
C GLY A 79 5.55 -9.59 15.14
N SER A 80 4.86 -8.90 14.21
CA SER A 80 5.50 -8.37 13.01
C SER A 80 6.53 -7.30 13.36
N ASP A 81 7.64 -7.28 12.62
CA ASP A 81 8.64 -6.20 12.66
C ASP A 81 8.38 -5.17 11.57
N ILE A 82 7.81 -5.61 10.45
CA ILE A 82 7.52 -4.80 9.27
C ILE A 82 6.04 -4.98 8.95
N VAL A 83 5.33 -3.88 8.69
CA VAL A 83 3.97 -3.93 8.12
C VAL A 83 3.97 -3.32 6.74
N GLU A 84 3.18 -3.89 5.85
CA GLU A 84 2.89 -3.32 4.55
C GLU A 84 1.82 -2.25 4.66
N THR A 85 1.95 -1.18 3.88
CA THR A 85 0.91 -0.16 3.73
C THR A 85 -0.28 -0.71 2.94
N CYS A 86 -1.46 -0.17 3.19
CA CYS A 86 -2.68 -0.53 2.45
C CYS A 86 -2.72 0.16 1.07
N THR A 87 -1.76 -0.15 0.19
CA THR A 87 -1.53 0.56 -1.09
C THR A 87 -1.26 -0.34 -2.30
N PHE A 88 -1.58 -1.63 -2.21
CA PHE A 88 -1.36 -2.61 -3.28
C PHE A 88 -1.89 -2.14 -4.65
N GLY A 89 -3.09 -1.55 -4.67
CA GLY A 89 -3.77 -1.07 -5.87
C GLY A 89 -3.78 0.45 -6.02
N ALA A 90 -3.05 1.20 -5.17
CA ALA A 90 -3.11 2.66 -5.10
C ALA A 90 -2.29 3.36 -6.20
N THR A 91 -2.47 2.97 -7.46
CA THR A 91 -1.92 3.67 -8.63
C THR A 91 -3.04 4.29 -9.45
N SER A 92 -2.76 5.36 -10.20
CA SER A 92 -3.76 5.98 -11.08
C SER A 92 -4.30 5.01 -12.15
N VAL A 93 -3.49 4.02 -12.56
CA VAL A 93 -3.89 2.94 -13.48
C VAL A 93 -4.92 2.01 -12.84
N ALA A 94 -4.64 1.46 -11.66
CA ALA A 94 -5.54 0.52 -10.99
C ALA A 94 -6.80 1.22 -10.43
N LEU A 95 -6.65 2.43 -9.89
CA LEU A 95 -7.76 3.24 -9.37
C LEU A 95 -8.71 3.73 -10.47
N ALA A 96 -8.36 3.57 -11.75
CA ALA A 96 -9.25 3.93 -12.86
C ALA A 96 -10.51 3.07 -12.94
N ASP A 97 -10.45 1.81 -12.54
CA ASP A 97 -11.62 0.92 -12.48
C ASP A 97 -12.68 1.47 -11.52
N PHE A 98 -12.23 2.10 -10.43
CA PHE A 98 -13.06 2.71 -9.40
C PHE A 98 -13.33 4.21 -9.62
N GLY A 99 -12.77 4.83 -10.66
CA GLY A 99 -12.90 6.28 -10.89
C GLY A 99 -12.23 7.15 -9.80
N LEU A 100 -11.16 6.64 -9.19
CA LEU A 100 -10.44 7.27 -8.08
C LEU A 100 -9.03 7.77 -8.46
N GLN A 101 -8.69 7.88 -9.74
CA GLN A 101 -7.33 8.25 -10.19
C GLN A 101 -6.82 9.56 -9.57
N ARG A 102 -7.71 10.53 -9.33
CA ARG A 102 -7.38 11.82 -8.70
C ARG A 102 -7.02 11.73 -7.22
N HIS A 103 -7.26 10.58 -6.58
CA HIS A 103 -6.98 10.33 -5.18
C HIS A 103 -5.69 9.54 -4.97
N THR A 104 -4.98 9.13 -6.03
CA THR A 104 -3.77 8.30 -5.97
C THR A 104 -2.78 8.80 -4.92
N ARG A 105 -2.35 10.06 -5.05
CA ARG A 105 -1.43 10.67 -4.08
C ARG A 105 -1.97 10.71 -2.66
N GLU A 106 -3.24 11.09 -2.49
CA GLU A 106 -3.85 11.22 -1.17
C GLU A 106 -3.96 9.87 -0.45
N LEU A 107 -4.38 8.82 -1.17
CA LEU A 107 -4.51 7.46 -0.66
C LEU A 107 -3.16 6.94 -0.15
N ASN A 108 -2.12 7.04 -0.97
CA ASN A 108 -0.77 6.57 -0.59
C ASN A 108 -0.21 7.33 0.62
N LEU A 109 -0.38 8.66 0.65
CA LEU A 109 0.11 9.47 1.76
C LEU A 109 -0.62 9.14 3.07
N ALA A 110 -1.94 8.96 3.02
CA ALA A 110 -2.74 8.58 4.17
C ALA A 110 -2.38 7.16 4.65
N ALA A 111 -2.25 6.21 3.74
CA ALA A 111 -1.87 4.83 4.06
C ALA A 111 -0.51 4.75 4.76
N ALA A 112 0.50 5.44 4.22
CA ALA A 112 1.83 5.51 4.81
C ALA A 112 1.81 6.11 6.23
N ARG A 113 1.03 7.19 6.43
CA ARG A 113 0.87 7.81 7.75
C ARG A 113 0.19 6.89 8.76
N LEU A 114 -0.88 6.21 8.39
CA LEU A 114 -1.58 5.27 9.29
C LEU A 114 -0.66 4.12 9.73
N ALA A 115 0.11 3.55 8.79
CA ALA A 115 1.08 2.50 9.10
C ALA A 115 2.22 3.03 9.99
N ARG A 116 2.73 4.24 9.74
CA ARG A 116 3.78 4.89 10.56
C ARG A 116 3.30 5.20 11.96
N GLU A 117 2.08 5.71 12.11
CA GLU A 117 1.45 5.95 13.41
C GLU A 117 1.33 4.65 14.22
N ALA A 118 0.90 3.55 13.59
CA ALA A 118 0.83 2.24 14.24
C ALA A 118 2.22 1.73 14.64
N ALA A 119 3.21 1.92 13.78
CA ALA A 119 4.60 1.51 14.03
C ALA A 119 5.22 2.32 15.18
N ASP A 120 5.04 3.63 15.20
CA ASP A 120 5.49 4.53 16.28
C ASP A 120 4.84 4.16 17.62
N ALA A 121 3.53 3.90 17.61
CA ALA A 121 2.81 3.47 18.80
C ALA A 121 3.30 2.12 19.33
N ALA A 122 3.65 1.19 18.44
CA ALA A 122 4.21 -0.11 18.81
C ALA A 122 5.66 0.02 19.34
N GLU A 123 6.51 0.83 18.72
CA GLU A 123 7.87 1.14 19.23
C GLU A 123 7.81 1.85 20.58
N ALA A 124 6.86 2.76 20.80
CA ALA A 124 6.71 3.44 22.09
C ALA A 124 6.34 2.47 23.23
N ARG A 125 5.64 1.36 22.91
CA ARG A 125 5.30 0.31 23.88
C ARG A 125 6.46 -0.66 24.14
N ASP A 126 7.29 -0.91 23.13
CA ASP A 126 8.48 -1.76 23.22
C ASP A 126 9.68 -1.10 22.50
N PRO A 127 10.38 -0.16 23.16
CA PRO A 127 11.50 0.56 22.55
C PRO A 127 12.69 -0.33 22.19
N SER A 128 12.75 -1.55 22.72
CA SER A 128 13.83 -2.50 22.42
C SER A 128 13.70 -3.12 21.04
N ARG A 129 12.52 -3.01 20.42
CA ARG A 129 12.19 -3.71 19.20
C ARG A 129 11.69 -2.70 18.16
N PRO A 130 12.52 -2.30 17.18
CA PRO A 130 12.10 -1.37 16.14
C PRO A 130 10.99 -1.96 15.26
N ARG A 131 10.21 -1.06 14.67
CA ARG A 131 9.09 -1.31 13.74
C ARG A 131 9.26 -0.51 12.47
N PHE A 132 9.03 -1.16 11.34
CA PHE A 132 9.25 -0.60 10.02
C PHE A 132 7.96 -0.63 9.20
N VAL A 133 7.88 0.29 8.25
CA VAL A 133 6.76 0.40 7.30
C VAL A 133 7.28 0.14 5.89
N ALA A 134 6.65 -0.80 5.19
CA ALA A 134 6.87 -1.05 3.78
C ALA A 134 5.77 -0.41 2.93
N GLY A 135 6.16 0.46 2.00
CA GLY A 135 5.33 0.97 0.92
C GLY A 135 4.99 -0.16 -0.05
N SER A 136 3.78 -0.72 0.02
CA SER A 136 3.31 -1.78 -0.85
C SER A 136 3.05 -1.23 -2.24
N ILE A 137 3.66 -1.83 -3.26
CA ILE A 137 3.56 -1.45 -4.67
C ILE A 137 3.19 -2.71 -5.45
N GLY A 138 1.90 -2.86 -5.74
CA GLY A 138 1.39 -3.98 -6.52
C GLY A 138 1.60 -3.82 -8.03
N PRO A 139 1.34 -4.88 -8.81
CA PRO A 139 1.58 -4.92 -10.26
C PRO A 139 0.52 -4.20 -11.12
N THR A 140 -0.47 -3.55 -10.48
CA THR A 140 -1.71 -3.05 -11.13
C THR A 140 -2.58 -4.14 -11.76
N ASN A 141 -3.69 -3.74 -12.38
CA ASN A 141 -4.59 -4.59 -13.17
C ASN A 141 -4.23 -4.61 -14.67
N LYS A 142 -3.17 -3.91 -15.10
CA LYS A 142 -2.72 -3.83 -16.49
C LYS A 142 -1.38 -4.53 -16.70
N GLN A 143 -1.13 -4.96 -17.94
CA GLN A 143 0.07 -5.72 -18.33
C GLN A 143 0.75 -5.03 -19.51
N LEU A 144 2.08 -5.11 -19.54
CA LEU A 144 2.91 -4.53 -20.60
C LEU A 144 3.58 -5.61 -21.46
N SER A 145 3.88 -6.78 -20.90
CA SER A 145 4.52 -7.89 -21.63
C SER A 145 3.51 -8.76 -22.36
N ILE A 146 2.30 -8.92 -21.81
CA ILE A 146 1.27 -9.82 -22.34
C ILE A 146 0.12 -8.98 -22.90
N ALA A 147 -0.32 -9.30 -24.12
CA ALA A 147 -1.45 -8.62 -24.74
C ALA A 147 -2.75 -8.99 -24.03
N GLY A 148 -3.56 -7.99 -23.67
CA GLY A 148 -4.91 -8.21 -23.13
C GLY A 148 -5.91 -8.69 -24.19
N ASN A 149 -5.62 -8.43 -25.48
CA ASN A 149 -6.45 -8.83 -26.61
C ASN A 149 -5.76 -9.93 -27.43
N VAL A 150 -6.29 -11.16 -27.38
CA VAL A 150 -5.75 -12.30 -28.13
C VAL A 150 -5.82 -12.10 -29.65
N ALA A 151 -6.83 -11.36 -30.13
CA ALA A 151 -6.99 -11.08 -31.56
C ALA A 151 -6.03 -10.01 -32.08
N ASP A 152 -5.43 -9.21 -31.19
CA ASP A 152 -4.42 -8.20 -31.52
C ASP A 152 -3.24 -8.29 -30.53
N PRO A 153 -2.24 -9.16 -30.81
CA PRO A 153 -1.12 -9.37 -29.90
C PRO A 153 -0.21 -8.14 -29.75
N GLY A 154 -0.35 -7.14 -30.62
CA GLY A 154 0.37 -5.86 -30.52
C GLY A 154 -0.28 -4.86 -29.58
N HIS A 155 -1.58 -5.02 -29.29
CA HIS A 155 -2.34 -4.11 -28.45
C HIS A 155 -1.85 -4.11 -27.00
N ARG A 156 -1.80 -2.92 -26.39
CA ARG A 156 -1.56 -2.70 -24.96
C ARG A 156 -2.56 -1.68 -24.45
N ASP A 157 -3.13 -1.95 -23.27
CA ASP A 157 -4.08 -1.04 -22.60
C ASP A 157 -3.41 0.20 -22.02
N VAL A 158 -2.09 0.12 -21.78
CA VAL A 158 -1.28 1.15 -21.18
C VAL A 158 0.13 1.07 -21.76
N THR A 159 0.81 2.21 -21.82
CA THR A 159 2.20 2.32 -22.27
C THR A 159 3.18 2.22 -21.09
N PHE A 160 4.46 1.98 -21.39
CA PHE A 160 5.51 1.98 -20.38
C PHE A 160 5.60 3.34 -19.65
N ASP A 161 5.55 4.45 -20.40
CA ASP A 161 5.64 5.79 -19.82
C ASP A 161 4.46 6.13 -18.90
N GLU A 162 3.25 5.67 -19.24
CA GLU A 162 2.07 5.82 -18.38
C GLU A 162 2.21 5.02 -17.07
N MET A 163 2.77 3.81 -17.13
CA MET A 163 3.06 3.01 -15.93
C MET A 163 4.13 3.66 -15.06
N VAL A 164 5.21 4.17 -15.66
CA VAL A 164 6.25 4.93 -14.96
C VAL A 164 5.65 6.16 -14.26
N ALA A 165 4.77 6.91 -14.93
CA ALA A 165 4.11 8.06 -14.34
C ALA A 165 3.21 7.66 -13.16
N ALA A 166 2.45 6.58 -13.28
CA ALA A 166 1.56 6.08 -12.23
C ALA A 166 2.33 5.60 -10.99
N TYR A 167 3.40 4.83 -11.18
CA TYR A 167 4.25 4.38 -10.07
C TYR A 167 5.04 5.52 -9.44
N ARG A 168 5.51 6.49 -10.23
CA ARG A 168 6.18 7.69 -9.69
C ARG A 168 5.27 8.43 -8.71
N GLU A 169 4.02 8.68 -9.09
CA GLU A 169 3.07 9.38 -8.21
C GLU A 169 2.86 8.62 -6.89
N GLN A 170 2.67 7.30 -6.96
CA GLN A 170 2.55 6.44 -5.78
C GLN A 170 3.82 6.50 -4.91
N ILE A 171 4.99 6.28 -5.49
CA ILE A 171 6.27 6.21 -4.77
C ILE A 171 6.59 7.54 -4.10
N GLU A 172 6.40 8.67 -4.79
CA GLU A 172 6.62 10.00 -4.23
C GLU A 172 5.73 10.25 -3.01
N ALA A 173 4.47 9.80 -3.05
CA ALA A 173 3.54 9.91 -1.93
C ALA A 173 3.90 8.97 -0.76
N LEU A 174 4.34 7.74 -1.03
CA LEU A 174 4.81 6.79 0.00
C LEU A 174 6.06 7.32 0.71
N VAL A 175 7.05 7.81 -0.06
CA VAL A 175 8.29 8.40 0.48
C VAL A 175 7.97 9.62 1.33
N GLU A 176 7.10 10.52 0.87
CA GLU A 176 6.64 11.67 1.67
C GLU A 176 5.88 11.24 2.94
N GLY A 177 5.13 10.13 2.85
CA GLY A 177 4.43 9.54 3.98
C GLY A 177 5.33 8.87 5.01
N GLY A 178 6.62 8.71 4.72
CA GLY A 178 7.62 8.22 5.67
C GLY A 178 7.73 6.70 5.75
N VAL A 179 7.52 5.99 4.65
CA VAL A 179 7.84 4.54 4.58
C VAL A 179 9.35 4.31 4.69
N ASP A 180 9.73 3.20 5.32
CA ASP A 180 11.13 2.78 5.49
C ASP A 180 11.64 1.95 4.30
N ILE A 181 10.72 1.28 3.59
CA ILE A 181 11.01 0.33 2.50
C ILE A 181 10.02 0.62 1.36
N LEU A 182 10.48 0.56 0.11
CA LEU A 182 9.59 0.42 -1.04
C LEU A 182 9.55 -1.05 -1.45
N LEU A 183 8.38 -1.66 -1.42
CA LEU A 183 8.18 -3.09 -1.65
C LEU A 183 7.36 -3.28 -2.93
N ALA A 184 8.08 -3.43 -4.05
CA ALA A 184 7.48 -3.93 -5.28
C ALA A 184 7.17 -5.42 -5.11
N GLU A 185 5.89 -5.77 -5.07
CA GLU A 185 5.43 -7.10 -4.71
C GLU A 185 4.50 -7.70 -5.75
N THR A 186 4.30 -9.02 -5.68
CA THR A 186 3.36 -9.78 -6.53
C THR A 186 3.59 -9.54 -8.03
N ALA A 187 4.82 -9.20 -8.43
CA ALA A 187 5.19 -8.93 -9.81
C ALA A 187 5.09 -10.21 -10.66
N PHE A 188 4.11 -10.24 -11.56
CA PHE A 188 3.95 -11.31 -12.56
C PHE A 188 4.36 -10.87 -13.97
N ASP A 189 4.51 -9.57 -14.20
CA ASP A 189 5.00 -8.98 -15.45
C ASP A 189 6.32 -8.22 -15.18
N THR A 190 7.42 -8.70 -15.74
CA THR A 190 8.75 -8.09 -15.52
C THR A 190 8.94 -6.75 -16.20
N LEU A 191 8.15 -6.40 -17.22
CA LEU A 191 8.21 -5.07 -17.83
C LEU A 191 7.50 -4.03 -16.96
N VAL A 192 6.49 -4.44 -16.18
CA VAL A 192 5.85 -3.60 -15.17
C VAL A 192 6.79 -3.33 -13.98
N LEU A 193 7.68 -4.28 -13.66
CA LEU A 193 8.66 -4.14 -12.57
C LEU A 193 9.87 -3.24 -12.92
N LYS A 194 10.13 -2.99 -14.21
CA LYS A 194 11.28 -2.20 -14.69
C LYS A 194 11.02 -0.70 -14.64
#